data_AF-A0A1E1WUV9-F1
#
_entry.id   AF-A0A1E1WUV9-F1
#
_cell.length_a   1.000
_cell.length_b   1.000
_cell.length_c   1.000
_cell.angle_alpha   90.00
_cell.angle_beta   90.00
_cell.angle_gamma   90.00
#
_symmetry.space_group_name_H-M   'P 1'
#
loop_
_entity.id
_entity.type
_entity.pdbx_description
1 polymer ?
#
loop_
_entity_poly.entity_id
_entity_poly.type
_entity_poly.pdbx_seq_one_letter_code
_entity_poly.pdbx_strand_id
1 'polypeptide(L)'
;PPPLPQAQLRRLLAAYRVGMLALETQARRVHDDRPQNKFGRNPPYGDHVKWLLRISKRLGAQYLHQFCVCAVNSVVSPFVLYELCVESAHWLARGGPHQLVMQHLRGTLAPLVQKCQQMYIQCIHQKLYHLTAVEYEEFVSIVLSARTAFQLTPEGNTQFKEWLASLRRSKSCKKDLWTQLNAALQTNGK
;
A
#
# COMPACT_ATOMS: atom_id res chain seq x y z
N PRO A 1 11.97 -7.93 24.52
CA PRO A 1 11.18 -6.85 25.16
C PRO A 1 10.72 -7.33 26.54
N PRO A 2 10.78 -6.48 27.59
CA PRO A 2 10.31 -6.87 28.92
C PRO A 2 8.81 -7.19 28.89
N PRO A 3 8.31 -8.06 29.79
CA PRO A 3 6.90 -8.39 29.88
C PRO A 3 6.07 -7.14 30.22
N LEU A 4 5.02 -6.87 29.44
CA LEU A 4 4.11 -5.75 29.69
C LEU A 4 3.31 -6.02 30.98
N PRO A 5 3.09 -5.00 31.84
CA PRO A 5 2.17 -5.12 32.96
C PRO A 5 0.80 -5.65 32.51
N GLN A 6 0.22 -6.61 33.23
CA GLN A 6 -1.02 -7.30 32.83
C GLN A 6 -2.18 -6.34 32.50
N ALA A 7 -2.31 -5.23 33.23
CA ALA A 7 -3.32 -4.21 32.96
C ALA A 7 -3.12 -3.50 31.61
N GLN A 8 -1.86 -3.25 31.22
CA GLN A 8 -1.52 -2.65 29.94
C GLN A 8 -1.77 -3.62 28.78
N LEU A 9 -1.43 -4.90 28.97
CA LEU A 9 -1.70 -5.94 27.97
C LEU A 9 -3.22 -6.07 27.69
N ARG A 10 -4.04 -6.09 28.74
CA ARG A 10 -5.52 -6.12 28.61
C ARG A 10 -6.06 -4.95 27.79
N ARG A 11 -5.57 -3.72 28.06
CA ARG A 11 -5.98 -2.53 27.29
C ARG A 11 -5.55 -2.60 25.83
N LEU A 12 -4.35 -3.09 25.53
CA LEU A 12 -3.88 -3.25 24.15
C LEU A 12 -4.70 -4.28 23.39
N LEU A 13 -5.05 -5.40 24.02
CA LEU A 13 -5.91 -6.42 23.43
C LEU A 13 -7.31 -5.88 23.14
N ALA A 14 -7.89 -5.11 24.06
CA ALA A 14 -9.20 -4.47 23.84
C ALA A 14 -9.15 -3.48 22.66
N ALA A 15 -8.13 -2.60 22.63
CA ALA A 15 -7.90 -1.66 21.55
C ALA A 15 -7.72 -2.36 20.19
N TYR A 16 -6.94 -3.43 20.15
CA TYR A 16 -6.75 -4.23 18.95
C TYR A 16 -8.06 -4.84 18.45
N ARG A 17 -8.86 -5.46 19.32
CA ARG A 17 -10.13 -6.09 18.94
C ARG A 17 -11.11 -5.08 18.33
N VAL A 18 -11.23 -3.89 18.95
CA VAL A 18 -12.08 -2.83 18.42
C VAL A 18 -11.55 -2.33 17.07
N GLY A 19 -10.24 -2.13 16.95
CA GLY A 19 -9.61 -1.74 15.68
C GLY A 19 -9.84 -2.76 14.57
N MET A 20 -9.72 -4.06 14.86
CA MET A 20 -9.98 -5.14 13.90
C MET A 20 -11.44 -5.15 13.45
N LEU A 21 -12.40 -4.97 14.37
CA LEU A 21 -13.82 -4.86 14.03
C LEU A 21 -14.12 -3.64 13.16
N ALA A 22 -13.48 -2.50 13.46
CA ALA A 22 -13.59 -1.30 12.62
C ALA A 22 -13.05 -1.56 11.21
N LEU A 23 -11.92 -2.27 11.10
CA LEU A 23 -11.30 -2.64 9.84
C LEU A 23 -12.19 -3.59 9.00
N GLU A 24 -12.81 -4.58 9.65
CA GLU A 24 -13.81 -5.47 9.01
C GLU A 24 -15.07 -4.70 8.56
N THR A 25 -15.51 -3.73 9.36
CA THR A 25 -16.64 -2.86 9.00
C THR A 25 -16.30 -2.00 7.78
N GLN A 26 -15.07 -1.45 7.74
CA GLN A 26 -14.58 -0.69 6.59
C GLN A 26 -14.54 -1.54 5.32
N ALA A 27 -14.12 -2.81 5.39
CA ALA A 27 -14.12 -3.72 4.24
C ALA A 27 -15.50 -3.85 3.58
N ARG A 28 -16.58 -3.81 4.37
CA ARG A 28 -17.95 -3.89 3.85
C ARG A 28 -18.41 -2.62 3.15
N ARG A 29 -17.83 -1.47 3.51
CA ARG A 29 -18.21 -0.13 3.00
C ARG A 29 -17.23 0.43 1.96
N VAL A 30 -16.15 -0.30 1.67
CA VAL A 30 -15.06 0.19 0.83
C VAL A 30 -15.49 0.50 -0.62
N HIS A 31 -16.58 -0.13 -1.07
CA HIS A 31 -17.19 0.11 -2.37
C HIS A 31 -18.10 1.36 -2.38
N ASP A 32 -18.63 1.76 -1.23
CA ASP A 32 -19.58 2.87 -1.10
C ASP A 32 -18.88 4.24 -1.17
N ASP A 33 -17.60 4.30 -0.80
CA ASP A 33 -16.84 5.55 -0.80
C ASP A 33 -16.53 6.06 -2.20
N ARG A 34 -16.70 7.38 -2.38
CA ARG A 34 -16.30 8.10 -3.58
C ARG A 34 -14.82 7.83 -3.86
N PRO A 35 -14.45 7.42 -5.08
CA PRO A 35 -13.09 6.96 -5.32
C PRO A 35 -11.98 8.00 -5.10
N GLN A 36 -12.31 9.29 -5.29
CA GLN A 36 -11.41 10.42 -5.05
C GLN A 36 -10.94 10.49 -3.59
N ASN A 37 -11.76 10.04 -2.63
CA ASN A 37 -11.46 10.15 -1.20
C ASN A 37 -10.67 8.94 -0.66
N LYS A 38 -10.74 7.79 -1.36
CA LYS A 38 -10.21 6.51 -0.84
C LYS A 38 -8.84 6.12 -1.41
N PHE A 39 -8.47 6.63 -2.59
CA PHE A 39 -7.16 6.36 -3.21
C PHE A 39 -6.07 7.38 -2.85
N GLY A 40 -6.41 8.45 -2.11
CA GLY A 40 -5.46 9.51 -1.75
C GLY A 40 -4.26 9.01 -0.95
N ARG A 41 -3.18 9.79 -0.95
CA ARG A 41 -1.98 9.53 -0.12
C ARG A 41 -2.30 9.47 1.36
N ASN A 42 -3.15 10.39 1.81
CA ASN A 42 -3.58 10.52 3.20
C ASN A 42 -5.11 10.41 3.27
N PRO A 43 -5.69 9.20 3.13
CA PRO A 43 -7.12 9.05 3.28
C PRO A 43 -7.50 9.28 4.77
N PRO A 44 -8.73 9.74 5.08
CA PRO A 44 -9.13 10.02 6.47
C PRO A 44 -8.94 8.84 7.44
N TYR A 45 -9.08 7.61 6.95
CA TYR A 45 -8.89 6.40 7.76
C TYR A 45 -7.42 6.01 7.96
N GLY A 46 -6.48 6.62 7.23
CA GLY A 46 -5.08 6.18 7.13
C GLY A 46 -4.37 6.17 8.48
N ASP A 47 -4.54 7.21 9.29
CA ASP A 47 -3.92 7.32 10.61
C ASP A 47 -4.42 6.25 11.59
N HIS A 48 -5.70 5.90 11.50
CA HIS A 48 -6.30 4.84 12.33
C HIS A 48 -5.74 3.46 11.95
N VAL A 49 -5.55 3.18 10.66
CA VAL A 49 -4.94 1.94 10.17
C VAL A 49 -3.47 1.85 10.61
N LYS A 50 -2.70 2.92 10.46
CA LYS A 50 -1.29 2.99 10.93
C LYS A 50 -1.19 2.89 12.44
N TRP A 51 -2.15 3.46 13.18
CA TRP A 51 -2.26 3.26 14.62
C TRP A 51 -2.51 1.80 14.99
N LEU A 52 -3.45 1.13 14.32
CA LEU A 52 -3.72 -0.28 14.55
C LEU A 52 -2.51 -1.16 14.24
N LEU A 53 -1.77 -0.89 13.16
CA LEU A 53 -0.49 -1.55 12.87
C LEU A 53 0.48 -1.46 14.07
N ARG A 54 0.62 -0.27 14.68
CA ARG A 54 1.48 -0.09 15.87
C ARG A 54 1.02 -0.95 17.05
N ILE A 55 -0.29 -1.08 17.27
CA ILE A 55 -0.85 -1.95 18.31
C ILE A 55 -0.56 -3.43 17.99
N SER A 56 -0.79 -3.87 16.74
CA SER A 56 -0.54 -5.24 16.30
C SER A 56 0.92 -5.66 16.51
N LYS A 57 1.88 -4.78 16.13
CA LYS A 57 3.31 -5.00 16.38
C LYS A 57 3.66 -5.14 17.86
N ARG A 58 3.00 -4.37 18.74
CA ARG A 58 3.23 -4.48 20.20
C ARG A 58 2.69 -5.78 20.79
N LEU A 59 1.61 -6.32 20.21
CA LEU A 59 1.01 -7.58 20.64
C LEU A 59 1.75 -8.81 20.09
N GLY A 60 2.38 -8.70 18.93
CA GLY A 60 3.28 -9.71 18.39
C GLY A 60 2.91 -10.18 16.98
N ALA A 61 3.69 -11.14 16.47
CA ALA A 61 3.63 -11.54 15.06
C ALA A 61 2.29 -12.13 14.63
N GLN A 62 1.60 -12.87 15.50
CA GLN A 62 0.28 -13.44 15.22
C GLN A 62 -0.78 -12.34 15.00
N TYR A 63 -0.77 -11.31 15.86
CA TYR A 63 -1.67 -10.16 15.75
C TYR A 63 -1.33 -9.30 14.52
N LEU A 64 -0.05 -9.14 14.22
CA LEU A 64 0.38 -8.48 12.99
C LEU A 64 -0.10 -9.22 11.74
N HIS A 65 0.04 -10.55 11.70
CA HIS A 65 -0.41 -11.35 10.57
C HIS A 65 -1.92 -11.23 10.37
N GLN A 66 -2.72 -11.36 11.42
CA GLN A 66 -4.17 -11.22 11.35
C GLN A 66 -4.57 -9.81 10.89
N PHE A 67 -3.90 -8.76 11.39
CA PHE A 67 -4.08 -7.40 10.90
C PHE A 67 -3.82 -7.28 9.40
N CYS A 68 -2.71 -7.84 8.89
CA CYS A 68 -2.38 -7.80 7.46
C CYS A 68 -3.44 -8.50 6.60
N VAL A 69 -3.97 -9.64 7.05
CA VAL A 69 -5.06 -10.35 6.37
C VAL A 69 -6.32 -9.47 6.28
N CYS A 70 -6.72 -8.82 7.37
CA CYS A 70 -7.86 -7.91 7.34
C CYS A 70 -7.61 -6.64 6.51
N ALA A 71 -6.37 -6.13 6.51
CA ALA A 71 -5.97 -4.96 5.73
C ALA A 71 -6.15 -5.16 4.22
N VAL A 72 -5.86 -6.37 3.70
CA VAL A 72 -6.04 -6.73 2.27
C VAL A 72 -7.45 -6.45 1.76
N ASN A 73 -8.46 -6.66 2.60
CA ASN A 73 -9.88 -6.52 2.23
C ASN A 73 -10.46 -5.13 2.53
N SER A 74 -9.80 -4.35 3.39
CA SER A 74 -10.36 -3.13 3.97
C SER A 74 -9.67 -1.85 3.53
N VAL A 75 -8.39 -1.93 3.12
CA VAL A 75 -7.59 -0.78 2.71
C VAL A 75 -7.51 -0.73 1.19
N VAL A 76 -7.86 0.43 0.62
CA VAL A 76 -7.82 0.67 -0.83
C VAL A 76 -6.81 1.72 -1.26
N SER A 77 -6.40 2.62 -0.37
CA SER A 77 -5.28 3.53 -0.66
C SER A 77 -4.00 2.73 -0.89
N PRO A 78 -3.40 2.79 -2.10
CA PRO A 78 -2.17 2.09 -2.40
C PRO A 78 -0.98 2.61 -1.58
N PHE A 79 -1.02 3.88 -1.16
CA PHE A 79 0.03 4.50 -0.35
C PHE A 79 0.04 3.95 1.08
N VAL A 80 -1.14 3.85 1.69
CA VAL A 80 -1.28 3.21 3.01
C VAL A 80 -0.84 1.75 2.91
N LEU A 81 -1.30 1.00 1.91
CA LEU A 81 -0.88 -0.39 1.70
C LEU A 81 0.63 -0.54 1.55
N TYR A 82 1.29 0.34 0.79
CA TYR A 82 2.73 0.34 0.62
C TYR A 82 3.46 0.52 1.96
N GLU A 83 3.05 1.50 2.76
CA GLU A 83 3.60 1.70 4.11
C GLU A 83 3.40 0.46 4.99
N LEU A 84 2.20 -0.15 4.97
CA LEU A 84 1.93 -1.37 5.72
C LEU A 84 2.86 -2.52 5.29
N CYS A 85 3.07 -2.72 3.98
CA CYS A 85 3.98 -3.74 3.46
C CYS A 85 5.41 -3.55 3.99
N VAL A 86 5.95 -2.35 3.80
CA VAL A 86 7.33 -2.01 4.16
C VAL A 86 7.51 -2.11 5.67
N GLU A 87 6.64 -1.47 6.46
CA GLU A 87 6.78 -1.42 7.91
C GLU A 87 6.58 -2.78 8.57
N SER A 88 5.64 -3.59 8.07
CA SER A 88 5.42 -4.96 8.58
C SER A 88 6.60 -5.86 8.27
N ALA A 89 7.16 -5.78 7.05
CA ALA A 89 8.31 -6.60 6.65
C ALA A 89 9.56 -6.26 7.48
N HIS A 90 9.84 -4.97 7.69
CA HIS A 90 10.96 -4.53 8.54
C HIS A 90 10.78 -4.98 9.99
N TRP A 91 9.57 -4.88 10.52
CA TRP A 91 9.29 -5.31 11.89
C TRP A 91 9.45 -6.83 12.05
N LEU A 92 8.93 -7.63 11.10
CA LEU A 92 9.10 -9.08 11.08
C LEU A 92 10.57 -9.47 10.97
N ALA A 93 11.35 -8.71 10.21
CA ALA A 93 12.78 -8.93 10.06
C ALA A 93 13.60 -8.58 11.30
N ARG A 94 13.03 -7.85 12.27
CA ARG A 94 13.68 -7.43 13.53
C ARG A 94 15.05 -6.76 13.33
N GLY A 95 15.18 -5.94 12.29
CA GLY A 95 16.44 -5.28 11.94
C GLY A 95 17.46 -6.19 11.25
N GLY A 96 17.03 -7.38 10.81
CA GLY A 96 17.82 -8.28 9.99
C GLY A 96 18.16 -7.72 8.60
N PRO A 97 18.96 -8.45 7.82
CA PRO A 97 19.42 -8.01 6.51
C PRO A 97 18.26 -7.82 5.53
N HIS A 98 18.48 -7.00 4.51
CA HIS A 98 17.49 -6.69 3.47
C HIS A 98 16.89 -7.94 2.80
N GLN A 99 17.67 -9.00 2.64
CA GLN A 99 17.20 -10.28 2.08
C GLN A 99 16.05 -10.90 2.89
N LEU A 100 16.06 -10.73 4.21
CA LEU A 100 15.03 -11.28 5.10
C LEU A 100 13.75 -10.42 5.05
N VAL A 101 13.89 -9.09 4.90
CA VAL A 101 12.76 -8.20 4.59
C VAL A 101 12.08 -8.64 3.29
N MET A 102 12.89 -8.89 2.25
CA MET A 102 12.40 -9.39 0.95
C MET A 102 11.73 -10.77 1.07
N GLN A 103 12.24 -11.66 1.92
CA GLN A 103 11.61 -12.95 2.18
C GLN A 103 10.21 -12.79 2.78
N HIS A 104 10.01 -11.88 3.74
CA HIS A 104 8.69 -11.63 4.30
C HIS A 104 7.71 -11.02 3.29
N LEU A 105 8.18 -10.08 2.46
CA LEU A 105 7.37 -9.47 1.39
C LEU A 105 6.91 -10.50 0.35
N ARG A 106 7.77 -11.47 0.03
CA ARG A 106 7.49 -12.52 -0.97
C ARG A 106 6.74 -13.72 -0.41
N GLY A 107 6.77 -13.93 0.90
CA GLY A 107 6.08 -15.01 1.59
C GLY A 107 4.86 -14.50 2.34
N THR A 108 5.03 -14.30 3.66
CA THR A 108 3.95 -13.97 4.60
C THR A 108 3.11 -12.75 4.21
N LEU A 109 3.73 -11.74 3.58
CA LEU A 109 3.05 -10.49 3.20
C LEU A 109 2.67 -10.44 1.71
N ALA A 110 2.87 -11.52 0.95
CA ALA A 110 2.60 -11.53 -0.48
C ALA A 110 1.18 -11.07 -0.86
N PRO A 111 0.09 -11.49 -0.17
CA PRO A 111 -1.25 -11.00 -0.48
C PRO A 111 -1.40 -9.48 -0.30
N LEU A 112 -0.71 -8.90 0.68
CA LEU A 112 -0.73 -7.46 0.94
C LEU A 112 0.04 -6.69 -0.14
N VAL A 113 1.17 -7.23 -0.60
CA VAL A 113 1.95 -6.67 -1.70
C VAL A 113 1.16 -6.71 -3.02
N GLN A 114 0.53 -7.84 -3.33
CA GLN A 114 -0.32 -7.99 -4.50
C GLN A 114 -1.50 -7.01 -4.46
N LYS A 115 -2.16 -6.87 -3.31
CA LYS A 115 -3.24 -5.89 -3.13
C LYS A 115 -2.72 -4.46 -3.36
N CYS A 116 -1.56 -4.11 -2.82
CA CYS A 116 -0.92 -2.80 -3.01
C CYS A 116 -0.71 -2.49 -4.49
N GLN A 117 -0.10 -3.41 -5.24
CA GLN A 117 0.14 -3.29 -6.67
C GLN A 117 -1.18 -3.13 -7.45
N GLN A 118 -2.20 -3.95 -7.13
CA GLN A 118 -3.52 -3.86 -7.74
C GLN A 118 -4.19 -2.50 -7.48
N MET A 119 -4.08 -1.96 -6.26
CA MET A 119 -4.66 -0.66 -5.92
C MET A 119 -3.93 0.49 -6.61
N TYR A 120 -2.62 0.38 -6.84
CA TYR A 120 -1.90 1.36 -7.67
C TYR A 120 -2.44 1.37 -9.10
N ILE A 121 -2.63 0.19 -9.71
CA ILE A 121 -3.23 0.08 -11.05
C ILE A 121 -4.60 0.74 -11.08
N GLN A 122 -5.47 0.43 -10.11
CA GLN A 122 -6.83 1.00 -10.06
C GLN A 122 -6.83 2.52 -9.86
N CYS A 123 -6.02 3.02 -8.92
CA CYS A 123 -5.86 4.45 -8.65
C CYS A 123 -5.41 5.21 -9.89
N ILE A 124 -4.38 4.71 -10.59
CA ILE A 124 -3.80 5.35 -11.77
C ILE A 124 -4.77 5.30 -12.94
N HIS A 125 -5.40 4.14 -13.18
CA HIS A 125 -6.43 4.01 -14.21
C HIS A 125 -7.54 5.02 -13.99
N GLN A 126 -8.04 5.16 -12.75
CA GLN A 126 -9.08 6.12 -12.44
C GLN A 126 -8.65 7.57 -12.61
N LYS A 127 -7.48 7.96 -12.07
CA LYS A 127 -6.97 9.33 -12.23
C LYS A 127 -6.80 9.68 -13.71
N LEU A 128 -6.36 8.74 -14.54
CA LEU A 128 -6.12 8.96 -15.97
C LEU A 128 -7.37 9.43 -16.73
N TYR A 129 -8.58 8.96 -16.40
CA TYR A 129 -9.81 9.36 -17.12
C TYR A 129 -10.22 10.81 -16.87
N HIS A 130 -9.87 11.37 -15.72
CA HIS A 130 -10.26 12.72 -15.32
C HIS A 130 -9.06 13.66 -15.26
N LEU A 131 -7.92 13.26 -15.81
CA LEU A 131 -6.66 13.95 -15.66
C LEU A 131 -6.61 15.23 -16.51
N THR A 132 -6.32 16.35 -15.84
CA THR A 132 -6.03 17.64 -16.48
C THR A 132 -4.51 17.90 -16.54
N ALA A 133 -4.08 18.83 -17.40
CA ALA A 133 -2.66 19.13 -17.59
C ALA A 133 -1.96 19.62 -16.30
N VAL A 134 -2.69 20.31 -15.42
CA VAL A 134 -2.17 20.81 -14.13
C VAL A 134 -1.82 19.66 -13.17
N GLU A 135 -2.44 18.50 -13.35
CA GLU A 135 -2.26 17.33 -12.47
C GLU A 135 -1.18 16.36 -12.96
N TYR A 136 -0.49 16.66 -14.06
CA TYR A 136 0.48 15.75 -14.67
C TYR A 136 1.65 15.44 -13.75
N GLU A 137 2.17 16.43 -13.05
CA GLU A 137 3.25 16.24 -12.09
C GLU A 137 2.83 15.29 -10.96
N GLU A 138 1.65 15.51 -10.38
CA GLU A 138 1.12 14.63 -9.34
C GLU A 138 0.93 13.21 -9.89
N PHE A 139 0.34 13.06 -11.07
CA PHE A 139 0.12 11.77 -11.71
C PHE A 139 1.44 11.02 -11.95
N VAL A 140 2.46 11.69 -12.49
CA VAL A 140 3.79 11.11 -12.70
C VAL A 140 4.38 10.63 -11.36
N SER A 141 4.27 11.44 -10.29
CA SER A 141 4.72 11.04 -8.95
C SER A 141 4.00 9.79 -8.43
N ILE A 142 2.71 9.63 -8.73
CA ILE A 142 1.95 8.41 -8.38
C ILE A 142 2.46 7.20 -9.17
N VAL A 143 2.72 7.33 -10.47
CA VAL A 143 3.28 6.24 -11.29
C VAL A 143 4.67 5.82 -10.82
N LEU A 144 5.51 6.79 -10.42
CA LEU A 144 6.81 6.50 -9.82
C LEU A 144 6.69 5.77 -8.48
N SER A 145 5.72 6.15 -7.65
CA SER A 145 5.41 5.44 -6.39
C SER A 145 4.88 4.03 -6.65
N ALA A 146 4.11 3.82 -7.72
CA ALA A 146 3.72 2.48 -8.13
C ALA A 146 4.95 1.65 -8.49
N ARG A 147 5.90 2.20 -9.26
CA ARG A 147 7.13 1.49 -9.64
C ARG A 147 7.89 0.94 -8.43
N THR A 148 8.02 1.72 -7.35
CA THR A 148 8.69 1.24 -6.13
C THR A 148 7.91 0.12 -5.44
N ALA A 149 6.57 0.15 -5.48
CA ALA A 149 5.73 -0.93 -4.97
C ALA A 149 5.83 -2.22 -5.81
N PHE A 150 5.97 -2.09 -7.13
CA PHE A 150 6.21 -3.23 -8.02
C PHE A 150 7.58 -3.86 -7.77
N GLN A 151 8.61 -3.09 -7.41
CA GLN A 151 9.94 -3.62 -7.08
C GLN A 151 10.00 -4.49 -5.80
N LEU A 152 8.92 -4.53 -5.01
CA LEU A 152 8.84 -5.41 -3.83
C LEU A 152 8.81 -6.90 -4.20
N THR A 153 8.48 -7.25 -5.45
CA THR A 153 8.49 -8.63 -5.96
C THR A 153 9.50 -8.79 -7.10
N PRO A 154 10.12 -9.98 -7.27
CA PRO A 154 11.06 -10.24 -8.36
C PRO A 154 10.46 -10.03 -9.75
N GLU A 155 9.21 -10.47 -9.95
CA GLU A 155 8.50 -10.38 -11.22
C GLU A 155 7.91 -8.98 -11.46
N GLY A 156 7.89 -8.13 -10.44
CA GLY A 156 7.18 -6.87 -10.47
C GLY A 156 7.78 -5.85 -11.44
N ASN A 157 9.09 -5.91 -11.73
CA ASN A 157 9.69 -5.10 -12.80
C ASN A 157 9.11 -5.44 -14.18
N THR A 158 8.91 -6.72 -14.47
CA THR A 158 8.30 -7.17 -15.73
C THR A 158 6.84 -6.78 -15.79
N GLN A 159 6.08 -7.04 -14.72
CA GLN A 159 4.67 -6.66 -14.61
C GLN A 159 4.46 -5.15 -14.75
N PHE A 160 5.32 -4.34 -14.13
CA PHE A 160 5.25 -2.88 -14.24
C PHE A 160 5.50 -2.40 -15.68
N LYS A 161 6.47 -3.00 -16.39
CA LYS A 161 6.75 -2.65 -17.80
C LYS A 161 5.57 -3.01 -18.72
N GLU A 162 4.98 -4.18 -18.54
CA GLU A 162 3.80 -4.62 -19.30
C GLU A 162 2.60 -3.72 -19.05
N TRP A 163 2.35 -3.39 -17.78
CA TRP A 163 1.31 -2.45 -17.39
C TRP A 163 1.57 -1.03 -17.93
N LEU A 164 2.81 -0.55 -17.90
CA LEU A 164 3.17 0.75 -18.45
C LEU A 164 2.96 0.80 -19.97
N ALA A 165 3.20 -0.31 -20.68
CA ALA A 165 2.90 -0.43 -22.10
C ALA A 165 1.39 -0.43 -22.40
N SER A 166 0.54 -0.96 -21.50
CA SER A 166 -0.91 -0.82 -21.64
C SER A 166 -1.38 0.61 -21.35
N LEU A 167 -0.77 1.29 -20.36
CA LEU A 167 -1.04 2.70 -20.06
C LEU A 167 -0.74 3.60 -21.25
N ARG A 168 0.41 3.42 -21.92
CA ARG A 168 0.79 4.16 -23.14
C ARG A 168 -0.24 4.02 -24.27
N ARG A 169 -0.85 2.85 -24.40
CA ARG A 169 -1.84 2.55 -25.45
C ARG A 169 -3.23 3.12 -25.13
N SER A 170 -3.45 3.60 -23.91
CA SER A 170 -4.73 4.20 -23.51
C SER A 170 -4.96 5.52 -24.24
N LYS A 171 -6.19 5.73 -24.74
CA LYS A 171 -6.59 6.99 -25.40
C LYS A 171 -6.49 8.20 -24.47
N SER A 172 -6.63 7.98 -23.15
CA SER A 172 -6.52 9.03 -22.15
C SER A 172 -5.06 9.41 -21.82
N CYS A 173 -4.09 8.59 -22.23
CA CYS A 173 -2.66 8.89 -22.06
C CYS A 173 -2.19 9.79 -23.22
N LYS A 174 -2.24 11.11 -23.00
CA LYS A 174 -1.82 12.10 -24.00
C LYS A 174 -0.30 12.08 -24.20
N LYS A 175 0.15 12.53 -25.38
CA LYS A 175 1.56 12.48 -25.80
C LYS A 175 2.49 13.27 -24.86
N ASP A 176 2.07 14.45 -24.47
CA ASP A 176 2.75 15.32 -23.51
C ASP A 176 2.88 14.66 -22.12
N LEU A 177 1.80 14.07 -21.60
CA LEU A 177 1.86 13.28 -20.37
C LEU A 177 2.87 12.13 -20.48
N TRP A 178 2.81 11.37 -21.58
CA TRP A 178 3.71 10.24 -21.81
C TRP A 178 5.18 10.66 -21.92
N THR A 179 5.46 11.82 -22.55
CA THR A 179 6.81 12.38 -22.61
C THR A 179 7.34 12.73 -21.22
N GLN A 180 6.55 13.42 -20.39
CA GLN A 180 6.94 13.75 -19.02
C GLN A 180 7.17 12.50 -18.18
N LEU A 181 6.29 11.52 -18.30
CA LEU A 181 6.40 10.26 -17.56
C LEU A 181 7.69 9.49 -17.93
N ASN A 182 8.02 9.37 -19.22
CA ASN A 182 9.26 8.70 -19.63
C ASN A 182 10.50 9.43 -19.15
N ALA A 183 10.52 10.76 -19.25
CA ALA A 183 11.63 11.56 -18.74
C ALA A 183 11.84 11.28 -17.24
N ALA A 184 10.77 11.30 -16.46
CA ALA A 184 10.82 11.05 -15.01
C ALA A 184 11.21 9.59 -14.65
N LEU A 185 10.83 8.62 -15.48
CA LEU A 185 11.21 7.21 -15.29
C LEU A 185 12.69 6.96 -15.57
N GLN A 186 13.28 7.68 -16.53
CA GLN A 186 14.71 7.61 -16.84
C GLN A 186 15.56 8.30 -15.78
N THR A 187 15.12 9.43 -15.23
CA THR A 187 15.87 10.15 -14.19
C THR A 187 15.86 9.41 -12.85
N ASN A 188 14.72 8.84 -12.43
CA ASN A 188 14.64 8.02 -11.22
C ASN A 188 15.18 6.58 -11.41
N GLY A 189 15.75 6.26 -12.57
CA GLY A 189 16.39 4.96 -12.83
C GLY A 189 17.87 4.90 -12.44
N LYS A 190 18.42 6.00 -11.91
CA LYS A 190 19.79 6.11 -11.39
C LYS A 190 19.80 6.07 -9.87
#